data_AF-A0A239FSG1-F1
#
_entry.id   AF-A0A239FSG1-F1
#
_cell.length_a   1.000
_cell.length_b   1.000
_cell.length_c   1.000
_cell.angle_alpha   90.00
_cell.angle_beta   90.00
_cell.angle_gamma   90.00
#
_symmetry.space_group_name_H-M   'P 1'
#
loop_
_entity.id
_entity.type
_entity.pdbx_description
1 polymer ?
#
loop_
_entity_poly.entity_id
_entity_poly.type
_entity_poly.pdbx_seq_one_letter_code
_entity_poly.pdbx_strand_id
1 'polypeptide(L)' 'MAGLWRDAAGRCYLAVKVAAAPADGAANDAVRALLAKWLGVPRGAVALLHGAASREKRFRLAGDPAALTAKLEELEQAA' A
#
# COMPACT_ATOMS: atom_id res chain seq x y z
N MET A 1 5.49 7.60 -0.69
CA MET A 1 5.90 6.21 -0.96
C MET A 1 7.39 6.10 -0.70
N ALA A 2 7.92 4.94 -0.29
CA ALA A 2 9.35 4.76 -0.03
C ALA A 2 10.08 3.96 -1.14
N GLY A 3 9.36 3.58 -2.20
CA GLY A 3 9.89 2.85 -3.36
C GLY A 3 9.41 1.40 -3.42
N LEU A 4 10.07 0.61 -4.25
CA LEU A 4 9.84 -0.82 -4.38
C LEU A 4 10.91 -1.61 -3.62
N TRP A 5 10.49 -2.73 -3.04
CA TRP A 5 11.37 -3.69 -2.38
C TRP A 5 11.14 -5.07 -2.99
N ARG A 6 12.21 -5.84 -3.18
CA ARG A 6 12.14 -7.23 -3.66
C ARG A 6 12.60 -8.18 -2.58
N ASP A 7 11.86 -9.27 -2.39
CA ASP A 7 12.30 -10.35 -1.51
C ASP A 7 13.28 -11.32 -2.19
N ALA A 8 13.76 -12.30 -1.43
CA ALA A 8 14.68 -13.33 -1.94
C ALA A 8 14.07 -14.22 -3.04
N ALA A 9 12.74 -14.27 -3.15
CA ALA A 9 12.02 -14.99 -4.20
C ALA A 9 11.72 -14.11 -5.43
N GLY A 10 12.19 -12.86 -5.46
CA GLY A 10 11.98 -11.91 -6.54
C GLY A 10 10.61 -11.22 -6.54
N ARG A 11 9.77 -11.44 -5.51
CA ARG A 11 8.46 -10.80 -5.40
C ARG A 11 8.62 -9.31 -5.10
N CYS A 12 7.87 -8.48 -5.80
CA CYS A 12 7.90 -7.04 -5.64
C CYS A 12 6.87 -6.59 -4.59
N TYR A 13 7.30 -5.70 -3.69
CA TYR A 13 6.49 -5.13 -2.62
C TYR A 13 6.60 -3.61 -2.65
N LEU A 14 5.48 -2.94 -2.35
CA LEU A 14 5.46 -1.50 -2.15
C LEU A 14 5.97 -1.15 -0.74
N ALA A 15 7.12 -0.50 -0.66
CA ALA A 15 7.65 0.00 0.60
C ALA A 15 6.97 1.33 0.97
N VAL A 16 6.40 1.39 2.18
CA VAL A 16 5.77 2.59 2.73
C VAL A 16 6.37 2.94 4.08
N LYS A 17 6.58 4.23 4.31
CA LYS A 17 6.98 4.77 5.61
C LYS A 17 5.82 5.58 6.17
N VAL A 18 5.40 5.24 7.38
CA VAL A 18 4.39 5.98 8.14
C VAL A 18 4.97 6.29 9.52
N ALA A 19 4.65 7.47 10.05
CA ALA A 19 5.10 7.89 11.38
C ALA A 19 4.25 7.27 12.52
N ALA A 20 3.13 6.62 12.20
CA ALA A 20 2.23 6.04 13.18
C ALA A 20 2.89 4.88 13.94
N ALA A 21 2.66 4.83 15.26
CA ALA A 21 3.13 3.74 16.09
C ALA A 21 2.50 2.39 15.64
N PRO A 22 3.21 1.27 15.81
CA PRO A 22 2.69 -0.06 15.48
C PRO A 22 1.58 -0.54 16.43
N ALA A 23 1.23 0.22 17.47
CA ALA A 23 0.20 -0.11 18.44
C ALA A 23 -1.22 0.12 17.88
N ASP A 24 -2.17 -0.70 18.35
CA ASP A 24 -3.62 -0.50 18.20
C ASP A 24 -4.12 -0.26 16.77
N GLY A 25 -3.46 -0.87 15.76
CA GLY A 25 -3.86 -0.73 14.36
C GLY A 25 -3.62 0.66 13.75
N ALA A 26 -3.02 1.60 14.47
CA ALA A 26 -2.71 2.96 13.98
C ALA A 26 -1.80 2.92 12.74
N ALA A 27 -0.82 2.01 12.71
CA ALA A 27 0.02 1.79 11.53
C ALA A 27 -0.79 1.25 10.33
N ASN A 28 -1.80 0.41 10.55
CA ASN A 28 -2.66 -0.10 9.46
C ASN A 28 -3.52 1.04 8.88
N ASP A 29 -4.07 1.85 9.77
CA ASP A 29 -4.91 2.99 9.41
C ASP A 29 -4.12 4.07 8.65
N ALA A 30 -2.89 4.35 9.09
CA ALA A 30 -1.99 5.29 8.45
C ALA A 30 -1.55 4.81 7.05
N VAL A 31 -1.22 3.53 6.89
CA VAL A 31 -0.90 2.97 5.57
C VAL A 31 -2.11 3.02 4.65
N ARG A 32 -3.29 2.66 5.14
CA ARG A 32 -4.55 2.76 4.38
C ARG A 32 -4.79 4.19 3.88
N ALA A 33 -4.66 5.19 4.76
CA ALA A 33 -4.85 6.59 4.42
C ALA A 33 -3.84 7.08 3.38
N LEU A 34 -2.57 6.68 3.55
CA LEU A 34 -1.49 7.03 2.63
C LEU A 34 -1.74 6.44 1.23
N LEU A 35 -2.14 5.17 1.16
CA LEU A 35 -2.47 4.50 -0.10
C LEU A 35 -3.67 5.15 -0.79
N ALA A 36 -4.76 5.40 -0.05
CA ALA A 36 -5.95 6.04 -0.59
C ALA A 36 -5.64 7.42 -1.19
N LYS A 37 -4.86 8.24 -0.48
CA LYS A 37 -4.42 9.57 -0.95
C LYS A 37 -3.57 9.46 -2.21
N TRP A 38 -2.62 8.54 -2.26
CA TRP A 38 -1.70 8.41 -3.39
C TRP A 38 -2.40 7.86 -4.64
N LEU A 39 -3.32 6.90 -4.48
CA LEU A 39 -4.13 6.33 -5.56
C LEU A 39 -5.28 7.25 -6.01
N GLY A 40 -5.57 8.32 -5.27
CA GLY A 40 -6.68 9.22 -5.57
C GLY A 40 -8.07 8.60 -5.34
N VAL A 41 -8.18 7.60 -4.46
CA VAL A 41 -9.44 6.89 -4.18
C VAL A 41 -9.97 7.18 -2.77
N PRO A 42 -11.28 6.99 -2.51
CA PRO A 42 -11.82 7.11 -1.16
C PRO A 42 -11.15 6.15 -0.18
N ARG A 43 -11.02 6.56 1.09
CA ARG A 43 -10.43 5.73 2.15
C ARG A 43 -11.07 4.35 2.29
N GLY A 44 -12.40 4.27 2.14
CA GLY A 44 -13.16 3.01 2.19
C GLY A 44 -12.87 2.06 1.04
N ALA A 45 -12.27 2.56 -0.05
CA ALA A 45 -11.87 1.77 -1.20
C ALA A 45 -10.57 1.00 -0.98
N VAL A 46 -9.86 1.23 0.13
CA VAL A 46 -8.64 0.51 0.50
C VAL A 46 -8.93 -0.32 1.74
N ALA A 47 -9.06 -1.64 1.59
CA ALA A 47 -9.38 -2.54 2.68
C ALA A 47 -8.21 -3.49 2.98
N LEU A 48 -7.78 -3.58 4.24
CA LEU A 48 -6.77 -4.54 4.65
C LEU A 48 -7.37 -5.95 4.61
N LEU A 49 -6.81 -6.83 3.77
CA LEU A 49 -7.22 -8.24 3.69
C LEU A 49 -6.39 -9.13 4.62
N HIS A 50 -5.09 -8.84 4.75
CA HIS A 50 -4.18 -9.68 5.53
C HIS A 50 -2.97 -8.88 6.04
N GLY A 51 -2.37 -9.36 7.13
CA GLY A 51 -1.12 -8.81 7.66
C GLY A 51 -1.31 -7.70 8.68
N ALA A 52 -2.45 -7.66 9.39
CA ALA A 52 -2.70 -6.64 10.41
C ALA A 52 -1.64 -6.59 11.52
N ALA A 53 -1.03 -7.73 11.85
CA ALA A 53 0.05 -7.88 12.81
C ALA A 53 1.44 -8.10 12.13
N SER A 54 1.51 -8.03 10.81
CA SER A 54 2.71 -8.34 10.02
C SER A 54 3.25 -7.09 9.32
N ARG A 55 4.54 -7.11 8.95
CA ARG A 55 5.14 -6.06 8.12
C ARG A 55 4.67 -6.15 6.66
N GLU A 56 4.37 -7.35 6.20
CA GLU A 56 3.77 -7.62 4.89
C GLU A 56 2.26 -7.48 4.98
N LYS A 57 1.69 -6.50 4.27
CA LYS A 57 0.25 -6.20 4.29
C LYS A 57 -0.33 -6.35 2.90
N ARG A 58 -1.48 -7.00 2.80
CA ARG A 58 -2.24 -7.12 1.55
C ARG A 58 -3.50 -6.31 1.65
N PHE A 59 -3.66 -5.34 0.76
CA PHE A 59 -4.84 -4.50 0.66
C PHE A 59 -5.64 -4.84 -0.60
N ARG A 60 -6.97 -4.85 -0.47
CA ARG A 60 -7.90 -4.78 -1.60
C ARG A 60 -8.10 -3.32 -1.95
N LEU A 61 -8.01 -3.02 -3.23
CA LEU A 61 -8.31 -1.72 -3.80
C LEU A 61 -9.63 -1.82 -4.58
N ALA A 62 -10.53 -0.86 -4.40
CA ALA A 62 -11.74 -0.69 -5.17
C ALA A 62 -11.66 0.63 -5.96
N GLY A 63 -12.22 0.65 -7.16
CA GLY A 63 -12.14 1.80 -8.07
C GLY A 63 -11.91 1.36 -9.50
N ASP A 64 -11.46 2.29 -10.34
CA ASP A 64 -11.11 2.01 -11.73
C ASP A 64 -9.82 1.18 -11.82
N PRO A 65 -9.88 -0.07 -12.28
CA PRO A 65 -8.70 -0.93 -12.37
C PRO A 65 -7.63 -0.38 -13.31
N ALA A 66 -7.99 0.35 -14.36
CA ALA A 66 -7.02 0.91 -15.30
C ALA A 66 -6.21 2.03 -14.65
N ALA A 67 -6.89 2.99 -14.01
CA ALA A 67 -6.23 4.08 -13.28
C ALA A 67 -5.36 3.58 -12.12
N LEU A 68 -5.84 2.57 -11.37
CA LEU A 68 -5.08 1.97 -10.26
C LEU A 68 -3.83 1.25 -10.75
N THR A 69 -3.94 0.48 -11.83
CA THR A 69 -2.80 -0.23 -12.44
C THR A 69 -1.76 0.76 -12.93
N ALA A 70 -2.16 1.78 -13.69
CA ALA A 70 -1.26 2.80 -14.20
C ALA A 70 -0.46 3.49 -13.06
N LYS A 71 -1.13 3.85 -11.96
CA LYS A 71 -0.46 4.43 -10.78
C LYS A 71 0.59 3.50 -10.19
N LEU A 72 0.29 2.21 -10.09
CA LEU A 72 1.23 1.21 -9.56
C LEU A 72 2.41 0.99 -10.51
N GLU A 73 2.18 0.99 -11.82
CA GLU A 73 3.24 0.89 -12.83
C GLU A 73 4.17 2.11 -12.82
N GLU A 74 3.65 3.32 -12.55
CA GLU A 74 4.50 4.52 -12.35
C GLU A 74 5.56 4.32 -11.25
N LEU A 75 5.27 3.51 -10.22
CA LEU A 75 6.25 3.19 -9.17
C LEU A 75 7.30 2.17 -9.63
N GLU A 76 6.96 1.29 -10.57
CA GLU A 76 7.90 0.34 -11.16
C GLU A 76 8.87 1.03 -12.10
N GLN A 77 8.40 1.98 -12.90
CA GLN A 77 9.24 2.72 -13.83
C GLN A 77 10.14 3.76 -13.15
N ALA A 78 9.81 4.17 -11.92
CA ALA A 78 10.55 5.14 -11.15
C ALA A 78 11.63 4.52 -10.22
N ALA A 79 11.78 3.20 -10.21
CA ALA A 79 12.68 2.44 -9.33
C ALA A 79 13.77 1.71 -10.12
#